data_AF-A0AAW1VZP3-F1
#
_entry.id   AF-A0AAW1VZP3-F1
#
_cell.length_a   1.000
_cell.length_b   1.000
_cell.length_c   1.000
_cell.angle_alpha   90.00
_cell.angle_beta   90.00
_cell.angle_gamma   90.00
#
_symmetry.space_group_name_H-M   'P 1'
#
loop_
_entity.id
_entity.type
_entity.pdbx_description
1 polymer ?
#
loop_
_entity_poly.entity_id
_entity_poly.type
_entity_poly.pdbx_seq_one_letter_code
_entity_poly.pdbx_strand_id
1 'polypeptide(L)'
;MATSSFPQTPDILYSSISGLMPIRLDSTKFFVRKYLMTTIFRAHNLLGYVDGSIRAASISQGYETWMAHDAGVMFRSDLETITKGGDSVHAYVQRIEEIRDKLAGFDVVVDDAEIMVHAQRGLPTEYNDFRASMAARNGEALSLDGFYVLLLEEEAALTARSQYQFPQFADAQWSSNQCQICNEAGHTALVCPQSSQNGFHIPGRTESIIKDSD
;
A
#
# COMPACT_ATOMS: atom_id res chain seq x y z
N MET A 1 -2.67 40.10 -6.24
CA MET A 1 -1.88 38.85 -6.21
C MET A 1 -0.88 38.97 -5.08
N ALA A 2 -1.23 38.50 -3.88
CA ALA A 2 -0.33 38.50 -2.74
C ALA A 2 0.39 37.15 -2.71
N THR A 3 1.69 37.14 -2.94
CA THR A 3 2.55 35.96 -2.78
C THR A 3 2.64 35.64 -1.29
N SER A 4 2.00 34.55 -0.86
CA SER A 4 2.11 34.03 0.51
C SER A 4 3.52 33.46 0.72
N SER A 5 4.45 34.30 1.15
CA SER A 5 5.74 33.83 1.64
C SER A 5 5.54 33.16 3.00
N PHE A 6 5.68 31.84 3.05
CA PHE A 6 5.63 31.06 4.29
C PHE A 6 6.77 31.47 5.23
N PRO A 7 6.51 31.65 6.54
CA PRO A 7 7.58 31.80 7.51
C PRO A 7 8.31 30.46 7.63
N GLN A 8 9.57 30.41 7.17
CA GLN A 8 10.43 29.26 7.44
C GLN A 8 10.57 29.12 8.95
N THR A 9 10.22 27.96 9.49
CA THR A 9 10.54 27.63 10.88
C THR A 9 12.07 27.62 10.99
N PRO A 10 12.69 28.51 11.78
CA PRO A 10 14.13 28.48 11.92
C PRO A 10 14.52 27.22 12.70
N ASP A 11 15.19 26.28 12.04
CA ASP A 11 15.84 25.08 12.65
C ASP A 11 16.75 25.44 13.85
N ILE A 12 17.10 26.72 13.96
CA ILE A 12 17.86 27.33 15.05
C ILE A 12 17.16 27.17 16.41
N LEU A 13 15.81 27.13 16.47
CA LEU A 13 15.09 27.02 17.75
C LEU A 13 15.15 25.61 18.35
N TYR A 14 15.06 24.56 17.53
CA TYR A 14 15.04 23.18 18.03
C TYR A 14 16.41 22.75 18.60
N SER A 15 17.50 23.09 17.90
CA SER A 15 18.87 22.82 18.37
C SER A 15 19.21 23.57 19.67
N SER A 16 18.71 24.79 19.82
CA SER A 16 18.95 25.62 21.02
C SER A 16 18.19 25.11 22.25
N ILE A 17 16.96 24.64 22.09
CA ILE A 17 16.14 24.18 23.23
C ILE A 17 16.51 22.76 23.67
N SER A 18 16.85 21.87 22.73
CA SER A 18 17.30 20.50 23.03
C SER A 18 18.57 20.48 23.89
N GLY A 19 19.50 21.42 23.64
CA GLY A 19 20.71 21.62 24.46
C GLY A 19 20.45 22.17 25.86
N LEU A 20 19.28 22.80 26.10
CA LEU A 20 18.91 23.38 27.40
C LEU A 20 18.23 22.37 28.35
N MET A 21 17.90 21.17 27.86
CA MET A 21 17.21 20.12 28.63
C MET A 21 17.97 18.78 28.58
N PRO A 22 19.16 18.70 29.19
CA PRO A 22 20.02 17.51 29.13
C PRO A 22 19.48 16.30 29.91
N ILE A 23 18.34 16.43 30.60
CA ILE A 23 17.82 15.42 31.53
C ILE A 23 16.42 14.96 31.08
N ARG A 24 16.27 13.66 30.81
CA ARG A 24 14.97 13.01 30.56
C ARG A 24 14.12 12.97 31.84
N LEU A 25 12.77 13.05 31.74
CA LEU A 25 11.89 12.83 32.91
C LEU A 25 12.10 11.41 33.39
N ASP A 26 12.32 11.26 34.67
CA ASP A 26 11.96 10.09 35.46
C ASP A 26 11.36 10.58 36.79
N SER A 27 10.84 9.68 37.61
CA SER A 27 10.13 10.03 38.86
C SER A 27 11.01 10.76 39.88
N THR A 28 12.34 10.63 39.80
CA THR A 28 13.29 11.26 40.72
C THR A 28 13.83 12.59 40.21
N LYS A 29 13.82 12.82 38.89
CA LYS A 29 14.33 14.05 38.25
C LYS A 29 13.25 15.06 37.92
N PHE A 30 12.01 14.83 38.34
CA PHE A 30 10.90 15.77 38.14
C PHE A 30 11.25 17.18 38.63
N PHE A 31 11.82 17.33 39.83
CA PHE A 31 12.17 18.65 40.39
C PHE A 31 13.22 19.38 39.56
N VAL A 32 14.29 18.68 39.16
CA VAL A 32 15.36 19.26 38.35
C VAL A 32 14.84 19.63 36.96
N ARG A 33 14.09 18.74 36.32
CA ARG A 33 13.47 18.98 35.01
C ARG A 33 12.45 20.12 35.06
N LYS A 34 11.64 20.21 36.12
CA LYS A 34 10.71 21.33 36.35
C LYS A 34 11.45 22.65 36.52
N TYR A 35 12.55 22.67 37.27
CA TYR A 35 13.36 23.87 37.46
C TYR A 35 13.99 24.37 36.15
N LEU A 36 14.60 23.47 35.37
CA LEU A 36 15.19 23.80 34.07
C LEU A 36 14.12 24.34 33.12
N MET A 37 12.97 23.68 33.02
CA MET A 37 11.88 24.12 32.16
C MET A 37 11.33 25.49 32.58
N THR A 38 11.15 25.71 33.89
CA THR A 38 10.71 27.01 34.43
C THR A 38 11.72 28.11 34.12
N THR A 39 13.02 27.80 34.19
CA THR A 39 14.10 28.75 33.90
C THR A 39 14.09 29.15 32.43
N ILE A 40 13.95 28.19 31.52
CA ILE A 40 13.83 28.44 30.08
C ILE A 40 12.61 29.31 29.80
N PHE A 41 11.44 28.95 30.36
CA PHE A 41 10.22 29.73 30.15
C PHE A 41 10.32 31.15 30.72
N ARG A 42 10.96 31.35 31.87
CA ARG A 42 11.21 32.69 32.40
C ARG A 42 12.14 33.49 31.50
N ALA A 43 13.25 32.90 31.06
CA ALA A 43 14.23 33.57 30.20
C ALA A 43 13.63 34.06 28.87
N HIS A 44 12.62 33.35 28.36
CA HIS A 44 11.93 33.68 27.10
C HIS A 44 10.58 34.40 27.31
N ASN A 45 10.26 34.85 28.54
CA ASN A 45 8.97 35.47 28.90
C ASN A 45 7.73 34.61 28.59
N LEU A 46 7.88 33.28 28.58
CA LEU A 46 6.82 32.31 28.29
C LEU A 46 6.08 31.81 29.54
N LEU A 47 6.64 32.03 30.74
CA LEU A 47 6.08 31.44 31.98
C LEU A 47 4.63 31.88 32.24
N GLY A 48 4.29 33.13 31.94
CA GLY A 48 2.95 33.66 32.13
C GLY A 48 1.87 32.95 31.30
N TYR A 49 2.23 32.36 30.15
CA TYR A 49 1.30 31.56 29.36
C TYR A 49 1.08 30.16 29.96
N VAL A 50 2.09 29.62 30.66
CA VAL A 50 2.06 28.27 31.26
C VAL A 50 1.32 28.27 32.60
N ASP A 51 1.48 29.31 33.42
CA ASP A 51 0.78 29.45 34.71
C ASP A 51 -0.60 30.12 34.60
N GLY A 52 -0.98 30.57 33.39
CA GLY A 52 -2.26 31.18 33.09
C GLY A 52 -2.36 32.67 33.46
N SER A 53 -1.29 33.29 33.93
CA SER A 53 -1.25 34.73 34.23
C SER A 53 -1.40 35.61 32.98
N ILE A 54 -0.96 35.11 31.82
CA ILE A 54 -1.15 35.70 30.51
C ILE A 54 -2.14 34.82 29.75
N ARG A 55 -3.27 35.40 29.33
CA ARG A 55 -4.15 34.72 28.38
C ARG A 55 -3.43 34.69 27.04
N ALA A 56 -3.24 33.49 26.50
CA ALA A 56 -2.86 33.36 25.09
C ALA A 56 -3.84 34.18 24.25
N ALA A 57 -3.33 34.94 23.28
CA ALA A 57 -4.20 35.52 22.27
C ALA A 57 -5.06 34.41 21.68
N SER A 58 -6.30 34.71 21.30
CA SER A 58 -7.08 33.80 20.45
C SER A 58 -6.16 33.34 19.34
N ILE A 59 -6.12 32.03 19.10
CA ILE A 59 -5.25 31.38 18.13
C ILE A 59 -5.13 32.30 16.91
N SER A 60 -3.92 32.78 16.64
CA SER A 60 -3.74 33.68 15.50
C SER A 60 -4.00 32.88 14.24
N GLN A 61 -4.54 33.53 13.20
CA GLN A 61 -4.70 32.90 11.89
C GLN A 61 -3.41 32.22 11.41
N GLY A 62 -2.25 32.83 11.73
CA GLY A 62 -0.94 32.27 11.39
C GLY A 62 -0.61 30.95 12.12
N TYR A 63 -1.06 30.75 13.36
CA TYR A 63 -0.89 29.48 14.06
C TYR A 63 -1.81 28.39 13.51
N GLU A 64 -3.06 28.71 13.16
CA GLU A 64 -3.95 27.77 12.45
C GLU A 64 -3.35 27.33 11.12
N THR A 65 -2.84 28.26 10.33
CA THR A 65 -2.15 27.95 9.06
C THR A 65 -0.91 27.10 9.29
N TRP A 66 -0.13 27.40 10.34
CA TRP A 66 1.05 26.60 10.68
C TRP A 66 0.67 25.18 11.10
N MET A 67 -0.35 25.01 11.95
CA MET A 67 -0.84 23.69 12.36
C MET A 67 -1.39 22.90 11.17
N ALA A 68 -2.17 23.53 10.28
CA ALA A 68 -2.69 22.87 9.09
C ALA A 68 -1.56 22.41 8.16
N HIS A 69 -0.52 23.24 7.98
CA HIS A 69 0.66 22.88 7.22
C HIS A 69 1.43 21.71 7.87
N ASP A 70 1.73 21.78 9.16
CA ASP A 70 2.48 20.76 9.89
C ASP A 70 1.73 19.41 9.89
N ALA A 71 0.43 19.43 10.17
CA ALA A 71 -0.45 18.27 10.07
C ALA A 71 -0.49 17.72 8.62
N GLY A 72 -0.57 18.61 7.63
CA GLY A 72 -0.54 18.26 6.22
C GLY A 72 0.73 17.52 5.82
N VAL A 73 1.90 18.00 6.26
CA VAL A 73 3.19 17.34 5.99
C VAL A 73 3.25 15.96 6.65
N MET A 74 2.85 15.86 7.93
CA MET A 74 2.88 14.61 8.68
C MET A 74 1.98 13.55 8.04
N PHE A 75 0.71 13.87 7.79
CA PHE A 75 -0.24 12.90 7.23
C PHE A 75 0.03 12.57 5.76
N ARG A 76 0.60 13.49 4.98
CA ARG A 76 1.08 13.18 3.62
C ARG A 76 2.23 12.17 3.66
N SER A 77 3.15 12.32 4.61
CA SER A 77 4.22 11.32 4.81
C SER A 77 3.66 9.95 5.22
N ASP A 78 2.65 9.92 6.09
CA ASP A 78 1.95 8.67 6.43
C ASP A 78 1.29 8.05 5.19
N LEU A 79 0.63 8.86 4.34
CA LEU A 79 0.00 8.40 3.09
C LEU A 79 1.03 7.89 2.05
N GLU A 80 2.22 8.48 2.01
CA GLU A 80 3.31 8.04 1.13
C GLU A 80 3.91 6.69 1.55
N THR A 81 3.96 6.44 2.85
CA THR A 81 4.63 5.28 3.44
C THR A 81 3.68 4.16 3.86
N ILE A 82 2.37 4.38 3.74
CA ILE A 82 1.36 3.39 4.08
C ILE A 82 1.54 2.11 3.26
N THR A 83 1.43 0.97 3.91
CA THR A 83 1.45 -0.34 3.27
C THR A 83 0.28 -1.19 3.76
N LYS A 84 -0.19 -2.11 2.92
CA LYS A 84 -1.17 -3.15 3.32
C LYS A 84 -0.54 -4.13 4.28
N GLY A 85 0.71 -4.53 4.02
CA GLY A 85 1.39 -5.56 4.82
C GLY A 85 0.60 -6.87 4.83
N GLY A 86 0.41 -7.44 6.01
CA GLY A 86 -0.41 -8.65 6.22
C GLY A 86 -1.89 -8.37 6.53
N ASP A 87 -2.33 -7.10 6.50
CA ASP A 87 -3.72 -6.75 6.77
C ASP A 87 -4.64 -7.16 5.61
N SER A 88 -5.95 -7.23 5.87
CA SER A 88 -6.95 -7.35 4.80
C SER A 88 -7.03 -6.07 3.96
N VAL A 89 -7.50 -6.18 2.72
CA VAL A 89 -7.76 -5.02 1.85
C VAL A 89 -8.71 -4.03 2.53
N HIS A 90 -9.75 -4.51 3.20
CA HIS A 90 -10.70 -3.64 3.89
C HIS A 90 -10.03 -2.79 4.98
N ALA A 91 -9.21 -3.40 5.85
CA ALA A 91 -8.51 -2.68 6.90
C ALA A 91 -7.48 -1.69 6.33
N TYR A 92 -6.80 -2.06 5.24
CA TYR A 92 -5.88 -1.18 4.54
C TYR A 92 -6.56 0.04 3.93
N VAL A 93 -7.68 -0.15 3.22
CA VAL A 93 -8.48 0.93 2.63
C VAL A 93 -9.00 1.85 3.72
N GLN A 94 -9.53 1.31 4.82
CA GLN A 94 -10.00 2.12 5.94
C GLN A 94 -8.88 3.02 6.50
N ARG A 95 -7.65 2.50 6.66
CA ARG A 95 -6.50 3.32 7.10
C ARG A 95 -6.16 4.45 6.13
N ILE A 96 -6.29 4.23 4.83
CA ILE A 96 -6.10 5.28 3.81
C ILE A 96 -7.18 6.36 3.97
N GLU A 97 -8.45 5.97 4.12
CA GLU A 97 -9.56 6.90 4.30
C GLU A 97 -9.42 7.71 5.60
N GLU A 98 -8.99 7.08 6.69
CA GLU A 98 -8.71 7.78 7.96
C GLU A 98 -7.62 8.85 7.80
N ILE A 99 -6.59 8.61 6.97
CA ILE A 99 -5.56 9.61 6.67
C ILE A 99 -6.13 10.73 5.79
N ARG A 100 -6.94 10.38 4.77
CA ARG A 100 -7.61 11.36 3.89
C ARG A 100 -8.54 12.28 4.69
N ASP A 101 -9.33 11.72 5.61
CA ASP A 101 -10.28 12.47 6.43
C ASP A 101 -9.55 13.41 7.41
N LYS A 102 -8.41 12.97 7.96
CA LYS A 102 -7.54 13.84 8.76
C LYS A 102 -7.01 15.01 7.95
N LEU A 103 -6.55 14.77 6.72
CA LEU A 103 -6.09 15.84 5.80
C LEU A 103 -7.23 16.81 5.47
N ALA A 104 -8.43 16.30 5.18
CA ALA A 104 -9.61 17.12 4.93
C ALA A 104 -9.99 17.99 6.15
N GLY A 105 -9.77 17.48 7.37
CA GLY A 105 -9.95 18.25 8.61
C GLY A 105 -9.04 19.48 8.73
N PHE A 106 -7.96 19.55 7.96
CA PHE A 106 -7.04 20.69 7.87
C PHE A 106 -7.15 21.46 6.54
N ASP A 107 -8.27 21.30 5.81
CA ASP A 107 -8.50 21.92 4.49
C ASP A 107 -7.46 21.49 3.42
N VAL A 108 -6.83 20.33 3.63
CA VAL A 108 -5.91 19.73 2.66
C VAL A 108 -6.67 18.69 1.85
N VAL A 109 -6.99 19.03 0.60
CA VAL A 109 -7.69 18.12 -0.32
C VAL A 109 -6.68 17.19 -0.98
N VAL A 110 -7.03 15.91 -1.01
CA VAL A 110 -6.33 14.85 -1.75
C VAL A 110 -7.33 14.26 -2.72
N ASP A 111 -7.02 14.30 -4.00
CA ASP A 111 -7.94 13.80 -5.02
C ASP A 111 -7.94 12.27 -5.11
N ASP A 112 -8.99 11.71 -5.68
CA ASP A 112 -9.17 10.26 -5.80
C ASP A 112 -8.04 9.59 -6.59
N ALA A 113 -7.48 10.26 -7.60
CA ALA A 113 -6.39 9.71 -8.40
C ALA A 113 -5.10 9.64 -7.58
N GLU A 114 -4.82 10.67 -6.78
CA GLU A 114 -3.72 10.68 -5.80
C GLU A 114 -3.89 9.51 -4.81
N ILE A 115 -5.08 9.35 -4.20
CA ILE A 115 -5.38 8.23 -3.29
C ILE A 115 -5.12 6.87 -3.97
N MET A 116 -5.58 6.68 -5.21
CA MET A 116 -5.36 5.43 -5.94
C MET A 116 -3.88 5.14 -6.20
N VAL A 117 -3.07 6.17 -6.48
CA VAL A 117 -1.62 6.03 -6.67
C VAL A 117 -0.93 5.59 -5.36
N HIS A 118 -1.28 6.22 -4.24
CA HIS A 118 -0.77 5.81 -2.92
C HIS A 118 -1.20 4.40 -2.56
N ALA A 119 -2.48 4.07 -2.78
CA ALA A 119 -3.02 2.75 -2.51
C ALA A 119 -2.27 1.66 -3.29
N GLN A 120 -2.01 1.86 -4.59
CA GLN A 120 -1.26 0.92 -5.43
C GLN A 120 0.20 0.75 -5.00
N ARG A 121 0.84 1.82 -4.50
CA ARG A 121 2.24 1.79 -4.03
C ARG A 121 2.41 0.95 -2.76
N GLY A 122 1.42 0.99 -1.87
CA GLY A 122 1.43 0.26 -0.61
C GLY A 122 1.04 -1.23 -0.70
N LEU A 123 0.70 -1.74 -1.90
CA LEU A 123 0.34 -3.15 -2.09
C LEU A 123 1.57 -4.07 -2.08
N PRO A 124 1.48 -5.28 -1.49
CA PRO A 124 2.55 -6.27 -1.52
C PRO A 124 2.72 -6.87 -2.92
N THR A 125 3.84 -7.57 -3.14
CA THR A 125 4.24 -8.09 -4.46
C THR A 125 3.27 -9.10 -5.05
N GLU A 126 2.45 -9.77 -4.24
CA GLU A 126 1.38 -10.66 -4.69
C GLU A 126 0.30 -9.95 -5.52
N TYR A 127 0.15 -8.62 -5.40
CA TYR A 127 -0.75 -7.78 -6.20
C TYR A 127 -0.08 -7.20 -7.45
N ASN A 128 1.10 -7.69 -7.87
CA ASN A 128 1.77 -7.15 -9.06
C ASN A 128 0.96 -7.34 -10.34
N ASP A 129 0.23 -8.46 -10.48
CA ASP A 129 -0.66 -8.72 -11.62
C ASP A 129 -1.80 -7.69 -11.66
N PHE A 130 -2.40 -7.40 -10.50
CA PHE A 130 -3.39 -6.33 -10.33
C PHE A 130 -2.83 -4.96 -10.71
N ARG A 131 -1.63 -4.59 -10.25
CA ARG A 131 -0.98 -3.32 -10.61
C ARG A 131 -0.75 -3.20 -12.12
N ALA A 132 -0.34 -4.28 -12.78
CA ALA A 132 -0.18 -4.32 -14.23
C ALA A 132 -1.52 -4.16 -14.96
N SER A 133 -2.56 -4.83 -14.48
CA SER A 133 -3.94 -4.68 -14.98
C SER A 133 -4.42 -3.24 -14.87
N MET A 134 -4.23 -2.60 -13.71
CA MET A 134 -4.57 -1.20 -13.47
C MET A 134 -3.82 -0.23 -14.38
N ALA A 135 -2.52 -0.46 -14.62
CA ALA A 135 -1.72 0.35 -15.54
C ALA A 135 -2.17 0.22 -17.01
N ALA A 136 -2.68 -0.96 -17.40
CA ALA A 136 -3.12 -1.24 -18.76
C ALA A 136 -4.48 -0.61 -19.12
N ARG A 137 -5.24 -0.06 -18.15
CA ARG A 137 -6.58 0.50 -18.36
C ARG A 137 -6.65 1.78 -19.21
N ASN A 138 -5.51 2.29 -19.71
CA ASN A 138 -5.41 3.28 -20.79
C ASN A 138 -6.44 4.44 -20.76
N GLY A 139 -6.64 5.07 -19.61
CA GLY A 139 -7.42 6.31 -19.49
C GLY A 139 -8.92 6.15 -19.31
N GLU A 140 -9.43 4.94 -19.06
CA GLU A 140 -10.80 4.79 -18.55
C GLU A 140 -10.89 5.40 -17.14
N ALA A 141 -11.77 6.38 -16.96
CA ALA A 141 -11.98 7.03 -15.67
C ALA A 141 -12.54 6.01 -14.68
N LEU A 142 -11.71 5.55 -13.75
CA LEU A 142 -12.11 4.69 -12.66
C LEU A 142 -12.38 5.54 -11.43
N SER A 143 -13.56 5.37 -10.83
CA SER A 143 -13.87 5.98 -9.54
C SER A 143 -13.10 5.28 -8.41
N LEU A 144 -12.87 6.00 -7.32
CA LEU A 144 -12.21 5.42 -6.14
C LEU A 144 -12.94 4.19 -5.60
N ASP A 145 -14.28 4.24 -5.54
CA ASP A 145 -15.11 3.10 -5.15
C ASP A 145 -14.90 1.89 -6.08
N GLY A 146 -14.86 2.14 -7.40
CA GLY A 146 -14.61 1.08 -8.38
C GLY A 146 -13.23 0.46 -8.22
N PHE A 147 -12.22 1.27 -7.88
CA PHE A 147 -10.89 0.78 -7.53
C PHE A 147 -10.90 -0.11 -6.29
N TYR A 148 -11.61 0.28 -5.22
CA TYR A 148 -11.69 -0.53 -4.00
C TYR A 148 -12.43 -1.85 -4.20
N VAL A 149 -13.49 -1.87 -5.01
CA VAL A 149 -14.19 -3.11 -5.37
C VAL A 149 -13.24 -4.09 -6.08
N LEU A 150 -12.49 -3.63 -7.08
CA LEU A 150 -11.54 -4.46 -7.80
C LEU A 150 -10.41 -4.97 -6.89
N LEU A 151 -9.99 -4.17 -5.92
CA LEU A 151 -8.96 -4.58 -4.96
C LEU A 151 -9.46 -5.68 -4.01
N LEU A 152 -10.73 -5.65 -3.62
CA LEU A 152 -11.37 -6.70 -2.83
C LEU A 152 -11.54 -7.99 -3.64
N GLU A 153 -11.93 -7.88 -4.92
CA GLU A 153 -12.02 -9.02 -5.84
C GLU A 153 -10.66 -9.71 -6.02
N GLU A 154 -9.58 -8.93 -6.15
CA GLU A 154 -8.23 -9.46 -6.22
C GLU A 154 -7.81 -10.20 -4.95
N GLU A 155 -8.13 -9.66 -3.76
CA GLU A 155 -7.86 -10.35 -2.49
C GLU A 155 -8.60 -11.70 -2.39
N ALA A 156 -9.85 -11.75 -2.85
CA ALA A 156 -10.60 -13.00 -2.92
C ALA A 156 -9.97 -14.00 -3.91
N ALA A 157 -9.50 -13.52 -5.07
CA ALA A 157 -8.83 -14.34 -6.07
C ALA A 157 -7.49 -14.91 -5.56
N LEU A 158 -6.68 -14.09 -4.87
CA LEU A 158 -5.43 -14.54 -4.25
C LEU A 158 -5.67 -15.56 -3.14
N THR A 159 -6.72 -15.35 -2.34
CA THR A 159 -7.15 -16.32 -1.30
C THR A 159 -7.57 -17.65 -1.94
N ALA A 160 -8.34 -17.62 -3.02
CA ALA A 160 -8.71 -18.82 -3.75
C ALA A 160 -7.50 -19.52 -4.37
N ARG A 161 -6.55 -18.76 -4.96
CA ARG A 161 -5.34 -19.30 -5.59
C ARG A 161 -4.39 -19.95 -4.58
N SER A 162 -4.33 -19.41 -3.36
CA SER A 162 -3.55 -20.02 -2.26
C SER A 162 -4.23 -21.26 -1.67
N GLN A 163 -5.57 -21.30 -1.63
CA GLN A 163 -6.32 -22.49 -1.21
C GLN A 163 -6.35 -23.60 -2.26
N TYR A 164 -6.25 -23.26 -3.55
CA TYR A 164 -6.04 -24.22 -4.64
C TYR A 164 -4.60 -24.75 -4.64
N GLN A 165 -4.29 -25.58 -3.64
CA GLN A 165 -3.19 -26.53 -3.73
C GLN A 165 -3.54 -27.53 -4.83
N PHE A 166 -2.77 -27.55 -5.92
CA PHE A 166 -2.86 -28.61 -6.92
C PHE A 166 -2.80 -29.95 -6.18
N PRO A 167 -3.82 -30.82 -6.26
CA PRO A 167 -3.73 -32.09 -5.58
C PRO A 167 -2.50 -32.82 -6.10
N GLN A 168 -1.70 -33.37 -5.17
CA GLN A 168 -0.53 -34.20 -5.48
C GLN A 168 -0.99 -35.46 -6.23
N PHE A 169 -1.24 -35.34 -7.52
CA PHE A 169 -1.55 -36.46 -8.40
C PHE A 169 -0.44 -36.67 -9.45
N ALA A 170 0.73 -36.04 -9.28
CA ALA A 170 1.81 -36.17 -10.25
C ALA A 170 2.58 -37.50 -10.20
N ASP A 171 2.37 -38.35 -9.18
CA ASP A 171 3.10 -39.62 -9.05
C ASP A 171 2.22 -40.89 -9.00
N ALA A 172 0.89 -40.76 -8.85
CA ALA A 172 0.02 -41.93 -8.61
C ALA A 172 -0.80 -42.42 -9.83
N GLN A 173 -0.84 -41.66 -10.94
CA GLN A 173 -1.66 -42.06 -12.11
C GLN A 173 -0.85 -42.67 -13.26
N TRP A 174 0.47 -42.52 -13.29
CA TRP A 174 1.32 -43.11 -14.35
C TRP A 174 1.90 -44.49 -14.02
N SER A 175 1.81 -44.96 -12.77
CA SER A 175 2.33 -46.28 -12.39
C SER A 175 1.48 -47.47 -12.87
N SER A 176 0.27 -47.23 -13.41
CA SER A 176 -0.62 -48.33 -13.84
C SER A 176 -1.26 -48.17 -15.22
N ASN A 177 -1.02 -47.07 -15.94
CA ASN A 177 -1.64 -46.88 -17.25
C ASN A 177 -0.72 -47.44 -18.34
N GLN A 178 -0.80 -48.75 -18.54
CA GLN A 178 -0.22 -49.39 -19.72
C GLN A 178 -0.89 -48.81 -20.97
N CYS A 179 -0.09 -48.50 -21.99
CA CYS A 179 -0.58 -48.03 -23.27
C CYS A 179 -1.56 -49.07 -23.84
N GLN A 180 -2.79 -48.67 -24.17
CA GLN A 180 -3.80 -49.63 -24.67
C GLN A 180 -3.46 -50.25 -26.05
N ILE A 181 -2.40 -49.77 -26.71
CA ILE A 181 -1.95 -50.27 -28.02
C ILE A 181 -0.83 -51.30 -27.87
N CYS A 182 0.22 -51.01 -27.08
CA CYS A 182 1.38 -51.90 -26.92
C CYS A 182 1.54 -52.50 -25.51
N ASN A 183 0.65 -52.12 -24.59
CA ASN A 183 0.64 -52.55 -23.20
C ASN A 183 1.91 -52.19 -22.39
N GLU A 184 2.71 -51.24 -22.87
CA GLU A 184 3.89 -50.70 -22.18
C GLU A 184 3.56 -49.39 -21.43
N ALA A 185 4.23 -49.17 -20.29
CA ALA A 185 4.14 -47.92 -19.54
C ALA A 185 5.08 -46.84 -20.11
N GLY A 186 4.84 -45.57 -19.76
CA GLY A 186 5.73 -44.44 -20.10
C GLY A 186 5.29 -43.59 -21.30
N HIS A 187 4.15 -43.91 -21.94
CA HIS A 187 3.57 -43.09 -23.00
C HIS A 187 2.04 -43.32 -23.12
N THR A 188 1.33 -42.40 -23.78
CA THR A 188 -0.12 -42.57 -24.07
C THR A 188 -0.31 -43.15 -25.48
N ALA A 189 -1.49 -43.72 -25.76
CA ALA A 189 -1.83 -44.27 -27.08
C ALA A 189 -1.64 -43.26 -28.23
N LEU A 190 -1.78 -41.96 -27.95
CA LEU A 190 -1.59 -40.85 -28.90
C LEU A 190 -0.15 -40.72 -29.42
N VAL A 191 0.84 -41.14 -28.63
CA VAL A 191 2.28 -41.08 -28.96
C VAL A 191 2.91 -42.47 -29.00
N CYS A 192 2.09 -43.52 -29.13
CA CYS A 192 2.58 -44.88 -29.24
C CYS A 192 3.21 -45.11 -30.62
N PRO A 193 4.48 -45.56 -30.70
CA PRO A 193 5.15 -45.82 -31.98
C PRO A 193 4.48 -46.95 -32.78
N GLN A 194 3.63 -47.78 -32.16
CA GLN A 194 2.85 -48.83 -32.83
C GLN A 194 1.45 -48.38 -33.29
N SER A 195 1.06 -47.13 -33.01
CA SER A 195 -0.24 -46.56 -33.41
C SER A 195 -0.44 -46.55 -34.94
N SER A 196 0.63 -46.36 -35.71
CA SER A 196 0.58 -46.28 -37.18
C SER A 196 0.24 -47.60 -37.90
N GLN A 197 0.27 -48.75 -37.21
CA GLN A 197 0.06 -50.06 -37.84
C GLN A 197 -1.37 -50.61 -37.69
N ASN A 198 -2.12 -50.14 -36.69
CA ASN A 198 -3.49 -50.53 -36.45
C ASN A 198 -4.40 -49.35 -36.75
N GLY A 199 -4.85 -49.22 -38.00
CA GLY A 199 -5.65 -48.09 -38.51
C GLY A 199 -6.86 -47.73 -37.65
N PHE A 200 -6.66 -46.90 -36.63
CA PHE A 200 -7.69 -46.26 -35.85
C PHE A 200 -7.93 -44.86 -36.40
N HIS A 201 -9.11 -44.67 -36.99
CA HIS A 201 -9.59 -43.39 -37.46
C HIS A 201 -9.96 -42.53 -36.23
N ILE A 202 -9.17 -41.49 -35.94
CA ILE A 202 -9.53 -40.46 -34.96
C ILE A 202 -10.45 -39.45 -35.68
N PRO A 203 -11.70 -39.22 -35.25
CA PRO A 203 -12.52 -38.17 -35.86
C PRO A 203 -12.04 -36.81 -35.35
N GLY A 204 -11.67 -35.92 -36.27
CA GLY A 204 -11.57 -34.49 -35.98
C GLY A 204 -10.20 -33.82 -36.04
N ARG A 205 -9.23 -34.31 -36.82
CA ARG A 205 -8.05 -33.50 -37.16
C ARG A 205 -7.93 -33.35 -38.68
N THR A 206 -8.44 -32.23 -39.19
CA THR A 206 -8.13 -31.75 -40.54
C THR A 206 -6.65 -31.35 -40.58
N GLU A 207 -5.83 -32.12 -41.27
CA GLU A 207 -4.48 -31.70 -41.65
C GLU A 207 -4.60 -30.63 -42.74
N SER A 208 -4.27 -29.38 -42.40
CA SER A 208 -4.06 -28.32 -43.37
C SER A 208 -2.71 -28.56 -44.05
N ILE A 209 -2.77 -29.14 -45.24
CA ILE A 209 -1.65 -29.25 -46.18
C ILE A 209 -1.25 -27.83 -46.61
N ILE A 210 -0.03 -27.41 -46.24
CA ILE A 210 0.64 -26.26 -46.84
C ILE A 210 1.03 -26.66 -48.26
N LYS A 211 0.40 -26.04 -49.26
CA LYS A 211 0.92 -26.01 -50.62
C LYS A 211 1.74 -24.73 -50.77
N ASP A 212 3.06 -24.86 -50.75
CA ASP A 212 3.93 -23.91 -51.43
C ASP A 212 3.71 -24.11 -52.93
N SER A 213 3.44 -23.02 -53.65
CA SER A 213 3.44 -22.97 -55.11
C SER A 213 4.36 -21.83 -55.54
N ASP A 214 5.21 -22.18 -56.50
CA ASP A 214 6.12 -21.34 -57.27
C ASP A 214 5.51 -20.03 -57.78
#